data_AF-A0AAE1A5I0-F1
#
_entry.id   AF-A0AAE1A5I0-F1
#
_cell.length_a   1.000
_cell.length_b   1.000
_cell.length_c   1.000
_cell.angle_alpha   90.00
_cell.angle_beta   90.00
_cell.angle_gamma   90.00
#
_symmetry.space_group_name_H-M   'P 1'
#
loop_
_entity.id
_entity.type
_entity.pdbx_description
1 polymer ?
#
loop_
_entity_poly.entity_id
_entity_poly.type
_entity_poly.pdbx_seq_one_letter_code
_entity_poly.pdbx_strand_id
1 'polypeptide(L)'
;MAGFPPCRMTVFFIFGLLFGNVASVDLAVSDDIQDIEERECYGTNNGMGYSGTLDMHYHRLKQRYTGCTYVNGNLEITNMWQAKNHDLSFLKDIRYVSGYVLFGVVSVEQIPMDNLEVIRGNKTKELMNDHYSLIVAVTVDRFNLSKGLKELHMPRLKEITNGKVLFTSNPYLGYVNTINWAPIMRGRPQDVHFLDIAFDEEVGSENDTSICGQGSRWGDDERLCQEGVNSNMCHEFCNGRCYGEGAGDCCHDTCAVGCVGPQNTDCFICKDYVYEDKCVGFCPYMTYTSMQQCVKYGQIRHFEAAVKGNGAQWASCLATDT
;
A
#
# COMPACT_ATOMS: atom_id res chain seq x y z
N MET A 1 10.86 32.61 -20.26
CA MET A 1 12.00 33.43 -19.80
C MET A 1 11.99 33.36 -18.28
N ALA A 2 12.95 32.79 -17.55
CA ALA A 2 14.23 32.17 -17.85
C ALA A 2 14.37 30.94 -16.92
N GLY A 3 14.91 29.83 -17.42
CA GLY A 3 15.20 28.64 -16.63
C GLY A 3 16.44 28.85 -15.76
N PHE A 4 16.41 28.33 -14.54
CA PHE A 4 17.58 28.25 -13.68
C PHE A 4 18.59 27.23 -14.24
N PRO A 5 19.91 27.47 -14.14
CA PRO A 5 20.91 26.56 -14.67
C PRO A 5 21.12 25.36 -13.73
N PRO A 6 21.48 24.17 -14.26
CA PRO A 6 21.80 23.02 -13.41
C PRO A 6 23.17 23.20 -12.74
N CYS A 7 23.24 22.86 -11.44
CA CYS A 7 24.50 22.73 -10.71
C CYS A 7 25.35 21.60 -11.30
N ARG A 8 26.50 21.94 -11.89
CA ARG A 8 27.52 20.97 -12.31
C ARG A 8 28.42 20.61 -11.12
N MET A 9 28.28 19.41 -10.57
CA MET A 9 29.38 18.79 -9.80
C MET A 9 30.36 18.16 -10.78
N THR A 10 31.59 18.69 -10.84
CA THR A 10 32.68 18.11 -11.62
C THR A 10 33.52 17.27 -10.67
N VAL A 11 33.45 15.93 -10.79
CA VAL A 11 34.33 15.02 -10.04
C VAL A 11 35.60 14.80 -10.86
N PHE A 12 36.74 15.28 -10.35
CA PHE A 12 38.05 15.05 -10.96
C PHE A 12 38.61 13.70 -10.50
N PHE A 13 38.71 12.72 -11.39
CA PHE A 13 39.60 11.58 -11.19
C PHE A 13 41.00 11.95 -11.68
N ILE A 14 41.96 12.04 -10.75
CA ILE A 14 43.38 12.14 -11.08
C ILE A 14 43.90 10.73 -11.32
N PHE A 15 44.08 10.35 -12.58
CA PHE A 15 45.02 9.30 -12.97
C PHE A 15 46.04 9.87 -13.95
N GLY A 16 47.31 9.59 -13.67
CA GLY A 16 48.45 10.27 -14.25
C GLY A 16 48.71 9.98 -15.73
N LEU A 17 49.19 11.04 -16.37
CA LEU A 17 50.09 11.12 -17.54
C LEU A 17 49.68 10.47 -18.88
N LEU A 18 49.58 11.40 -19.85
CA LEU A 18 49.90 11.32 -21.28
C LEU A 18 48.78 10.88 -22.25
N PHE A 19 48.50 11.82 -23.17
CA PHE A 19 47.64 11.78 -24.36
C PHE A 19 46.15 11.97 -24.15
N GLY A 20 45.68 13.14 -24.59
CA GLY A 20 44.30 13.58 -24.52
C GLY A 20 43.39 12.86 -25.52
N ASN A 21 42.23 12.46 -25.04
CA ASN A 21 40.91 12.67 -25.63
C ASN A 21 39.90 12.31 -24.52
N VAL A 22 39.23 13.31 -23.94
CA VAL A 22 38.15 13.08 -22.97
C VAL A 22 36.87 12.93 -23.79
N ALA A 23 36.41 11.69 -23.97
CA ALA A 23 35.07 11.43 -24.46
C ALA A 23 34.10 11.55 -23.27
N SER A 24 33.23 12.55 -23.31
CA SER A 24 32.10 12.67 -22.39
C SER A 24 31.09 11.56 -22.73
N VAL A 25 30.87 10.62 -21.82
CA VAL A 25 29.73 9.71 -21.91
C VAL A 25 28.62 10.35 -21.09
N ASP A 26 27.60 10.87 -21.75
CA ASP A 26 26.39 11.36 -21.10
C ASP A 26 25.58 10.15 -20.61
N LEU A 27 25.79 9.77 -19.35
CA LEU A 27 24.85 8.90 -18.63
C LEU A 27 23.62 9.75 -18.28
N ALA A 28 22.62 9.71 -19.15
CA ALA A 28 21.29 10.21 -18.84
C ALA A 28 20.66 9.29 -17.78
N VAL A 29 20.78 9.68 -16.51
CA VAL A 29 19.94 9.15 -15.44
C VAL A 29 18.55 9.80 -15.63
N SER A 30 17.55 8.98 -15.97
CA SER A 30 16.16 9.43 -15.99
C SER A 30 15.71 9.65 -14.55
N ASP A 31 15.80 10.90 -14.10
CA ASP A 31 15.34 11.34 -12.79
C ASP A 31 13.82 11.57 -12.83
N ASP A 32 13.07 10.47 -13.00
CA ASP A 32 11.61 10.43 -12.85
C ASP A 32 11.25 9.44 -11.71
N ILE A 33 11.94 9.55 -10.59
CA ILE A 33 11.38 9.11 -9.31
C ILE A 33 10.54 10.28 -8.82
N GLN A 34 9.25 10.29 -9.16
CA GLN A 34 8.30 11.05 -8.36
C GLN A 34 8.38 10.47 -6.95
N ASP A 35 9.12 11.13 -6.05
CA ASP A 35 9.01 10.91 -4.62
C ASP A 35 7.54 11.19 -4.26
N ILE A 36 6.74 10.12 -4.19
CA ILE A 36 5.40 10.20 -3.64
C ILE A 36 5.60 10.62 -2.19
N GLU A 37 5.29 11.88 -1.88
CA GLU A 37 5.39 12.42 -0.53
C GLU A 37 4.57 11.53 0.41
N GLU A 38 5.26 10.76 1.25
CA GLU A 38 4.60 9.84 2.16
C GLU A 38 3.80 10.63 3.20
N ARG A 39 2.50 10.35 3.27
CA ARG A 39 1.57 11.03 4.15
C ARG A 39 0.79 10.04 5.00
N GLU A 40 0.95 10.19 6.30
CA GLU A 40 0.20 9.46 7.32
C GLU A 40 -1.18 10.10 7.56
N CYS A 41 -2.22 9.27 7.62
CA CYS A 41 -3.55 9.66 8.06
C CYS A 41 -4.09 8.67 9.07
N TYR A 42 -4.99 9.15 9.93
CA TYR A 42 -5.62 8.31 10.93
C TYR A 42 -6.93 7.70 10.41
N GLY A 43 -7.03 6.37 10.53
CA GLY A 43 -8.21 5.59 10.17
C GLY A 43 -9.41 5.79 11.10
N THR A 44 -10.44 4.97 10.91
CA THR A 44 -11.68 4.99 11.71
C THR A 44 -11.92 3.64 12.40
N ASN A 45 -12.88 3.60 13.33
CA ASN A 45 -13.29 2.38 14.02
C ASN A 45 -14.80 2.37 14.28
N ASN A 46 -15.57 2.78 13.27
CA ASN A 46 -17.03 2.90 13.34
C ASN A 46 -17.73 1.65 12.77
N GLY A 47 -17.00 0.74 12.11
CA GLY A 47 -17.56 -0.40 11.40
C GLY A 47 -18.54 0.05 10.31
N MET A 48 -19.76 -0.48 10.36
CA MET A 48 -20.85 -0.09 9.45
C MET A 48 -21.57 1.20 9.89
N GLY A 49 -21.22 1.77 11.04
CA GLY A 49 -21.82 3.01 11.53
C GLY A 49 -21.27 4.25 10.84
N TYR A 50 -22.11 5.27 10.67
CA TYR A 50 -21.71 6.60 10.22
C TYR A 50 -22.54 7.68 10.94
N SER A 51 -22.12 8.93 10.83
CA SER A 51 -22.81 10.07 11.44
C SER A 51 -23.08 11.18 10.43
N GLY A 52 -24.20 11.88 10.57
CA GLY A 52 -24.64 12.93 9.64
C GLY A 52 -25.34 12.35 8.41
N THR A 53 -25.44 13.17 7.35
CA THR A 53 -25.99 12.73 6.06
C THR A 53 -24.97 11.92 5.26
N LEU A 54 -25.43 11.18 4.24
CA LEU A 54 -24.55 10.42 3.34
C LEU A 54 -23.54 11.33 2.62
N ASP A 55 -23.96 12.53 2.21
CA ASP A 55 -23.06 13.51 1.58
C ASP A 55 -21.97 13.97 2.55
N MET A 56 -22.33 14.28 3.79
CA MET A 56 -21.34 14.67 4.82
C MET A 56 -20.37 13.53 5.11
N HIS A 57 -20.86 12.29 5.14
CA HIS A 57 -20.04 11.10 5.32
C HIS A 57 -19.02 10.96 4.18
N TYR A 58 -19.45 11.05 2.92
CA TYR A 58 -18.54 11.04 1.76
C TYR A 58 -17.47 12.13 1.84
N HIS A 59 -17.87 13.38 2.11
CA HIS A 59 -16.92 14.50 2.18
C HIS A 59 -15.88 14.31 3.29
N ARG A 60 -16.26 13.70 4.42
CA ARG A 60 -15.31 13.37 5.50
C ARG A 60 -14.34 12.26 5.10
N LEU A 61 -14.81 11.23 4.41
CA LEU A 61 -13.95 10.17 3.87
C LEU A 61 -12.94 10.76 2.87
N LYS A 62 -13.43 11.54 1.91
CA LYS A 62 -12.59 12.21 0.92
C LYS A 62 -11.57 13.12 1.57
N GLN A 63 -11.99 14.02 2.47
CA GLN A 63 -11.08 14.94 3.17
C GLN A 63 -10.02 14.20 3.98
N ARG A 64 -10.38 13.06 4.60
CA ARG A 64 -9.47 12.27 5.43
C ARG A 64 -8.39 11.58 4.62
N TYR A 65 -8.75 10.99 3.49
CA TYR A 65 -7.87 10.08 2.75
C TYR A 65 -7.26 10.68 1.47
N THR A 66 -7.65 11.89 1.07
CA THR A 66 -7.01 12.56 -0.08
C THR A 66 -5.52 12.79 0.18
N GLY A 67 -4.69 12.27 -0.73
CA GLY A 67 -3.23 12.31 -0.66
C GLY A 67 -2.63 11.41 0.42
N CYS A 68 -3.41 10.48 0.98
CA CYS A 68 -2.93 9.57 2.01
C CYS A 68 -2.17 8.40 1.42
N THR A 69 -0.99 8.08 1.94
CA THR A 69 -0.23 6.89 1.53
C THR A 69 -0.18 5.83 2.63
N TYR A 70 -0.25 6.23 3.91
CA TYR A 70 -0.24 5.33 5.06
C TYR A 70 -1.44 5.60 5.97
N VAL A 71 -2.33 4.62 6.10
CA VAL A 71 -3.45 4.67 7.03
C VAL A 71 -3.03 4.04 8.36
N ASN A 72 -2.86 4.88 9.38
CA ASN A 72 -2.68 4.45 10.76
C ASN A 72 -4.04 4.13 11.39
N GLY A 73 -4.35 2.85 11.49
CA GLY A 73 -5.63 2.32 11.94
C GLY A 73 -6.36 1.62 10.81
N ASN A 74 -7.69 1.63 10.85
CA ASN A 74 -8.51 0.91 9.89
C ASN A 74 -9.00 1.83 8.78
N LEU A 75 -9.05 1.31 7.55
CA LEU A 75 -9.68 1.97 6.42
C LEU A 75 -11.11 1.46 6.29
N GLU A 76 -12.11 2.29 6.65
CA GLU A 76 -13.52 1.92 6.55
C GLU A 76 -14.22 2.82 5.54
N ILE A 77 -14.53 2.26 4.38
CA ILE A 77 -15.33 2.90 3.33
C ILE A 77 -16.69 2.23 3.32
N THR A 78 -17.64 2.84 4.02
CA THR A 78 -18.97 2.27 4.22
C THR A 78 -20.09 3.23 3.85
N ASN A 79 -21.29 2.70 3.64
CA ASN A 79 -22.51 3.46 3.39
C ASN A 79 -22.42 4.40 2.18
N MET A 80 -21.83 3.91 1.08
CA MET A 80 -21.65 4.64 -0.18
C MET A 80 -22.68 4.19 -1.22
N TRP A 81 -23.97 4.14 -0.86
CA TRP A 81 -25.01 3.52 -1.71
C TRP A 81 -25.88 4.50 -2.52
N GLN A 82 -25.85 5.81 -2.23
CA GLN A 82 -26.48 6.86 -3.05
C GLN A 82 -25.44 7.56 -3.95
N ALA A 83 -24.45 6.81 -4.41
CA ALA A 83 -23.23 7.29 -5.02
C ALA A 83 -23.39 7.74 -6.49
N LYS A 84 -24.47 8.45 -6.85
CA LYS A 84 -24.70 8.85 -8.25
C LYS A 84 -23.57 9.69 -8.85
N ASN A 85 -22.63 10.23 -8.05
CA ASN A 85 -21.41 10.91 -8.51
C ASN A 85 -20.25 10.88 -7.48
N HIS A 86 -20.14 9.85 -6.63
CA HIS A 86 -19.04 9.82 -5.64
C HIS A 86 -17.78 9.23 -6.26
N ASP A 87 -16.80 10.11 -6.49
CA ASP A 87 -15.47 9.74 -6.93
C ASP A 87 -14.63 9.24 -5.75
N LEU A 88 -14.14 7.99 -5.85
CA LEU A 88 -13.26 7.35 -4.87
C LEU A 88 -11.78 7.39 -5.27
N SER A 89 -11.40 8.14 -6.31
CA SER A 89 -10.00 8.26 -6.79
C SER A 89 -9.01 8.72 -5.72
N PHE A 90 -9.48 9.35 -4.64
CA PHE A 90 -8.65 9.72 -3.49
C PHE A 90 -8.08 8.52 -2.72
N LEU A 91 -8.57 7.31 -2.98
CA LEU A 91 -8.06 6.07 -2.38
C LEU A 91 -6.83 5.51 -3.10
N LYS A 92 -6.60 5.91 -4.36
CA LYS A 92 -5.58 5.32 -5.24
C LYS A 92 -4.17 5.42 -4.67
N ASP A 93 -3.89 6.45 -3.87
CA ASP A 93 -2.55 6.76 -3.35
C ASP A 93 -2.21 5.96 -2.08
N ILE A 94 -3.20 5.29 -1.47
CA ILE A 94 -3.01 4.51 -0.24
C ILE A 94 -2.17 3.27 -0.56
N ARG A 95 -1.02 3.16 0.09
CA ARG A 95 -0.07 2.04 -0.04
C ARG A 95 -0.12 1.08 1.14
N TYR A 96 -0.40 1.58 2.33
CA TYR A 96 -0.29 0.81 3.56
C TYR A 96 -1.47 1.07 4.48
N VAL A 97 -2.02 0.00 5.06
CA VAL A 97 -3.05 0.07 6.12
C VAL A 97 -2.59 -0.75 7.32
N SER A 98 -2.46 -0.12 8.49
CA SER A 98 -1.95 -0.81 9.68
C SER A 98 -2.99 -1.69 10.39
N GLY A 99 -4.27 -1.35 10.29
CA GLY A 99 -5.40 -2.13 10.80
C GLY A 99 -6.04 -3.02 9.72
N TYR A 100 -7.38 -3.06 9.72
CA TYR A 100 -8.17 -3.74 8.69
C TYR A 100 -8.70 -2.77 7.62
N VAL A 101 -9.12 -3.32 6.48
CA VAL A 101 -9.84 -2.65 5.40
C VAL A 101 -11.28 -3.18 5.36
N LEU A 102 -12.26 -2.29 5.35
CA LEU A 102 -13.68 -2.61 5.28
C LEU A 102 -14.35 -1.81 4.16
N PHE A 103 -14.87 -2.51 3.17
CA PHE A 103 -15.80 -2.01 2.17
C PHE A 103 -17.18 -2.60 2.47
N GLY A 104 -18.13 -1.74 2.88
CA GLY A 104 -19.41 -2.19 3.44
C GLY A 104 -20.60 -1.33 3.05
N VAL A 105 -21.65 -1.88 2.46
CA VAL A 105 -22.83 -1.08 2.01
C VAL A 105 -22.40 -0.01 1.00
N VAL A 106 -21.72 -0.43 -0.07
CA VAL A 106 -21.10 0.44 -1.09
C VAL A 106 -21.63 0.04 -2.47
N SER A 107 -22.18 0.96 -3.27
CA SER A 107 -22.74 0.63 -4.60
C SER A 107 -22.05 1.34 -5.78
N VAL A 108 -20.81 1.78 -5.59
CA VAL A 108 -19.95 2.26 -6.69
C VAL A 108 -19.57 1.11 -7.60
N GLU A 109 -19.24 1.37 -8.87
CA GLU A 109 -18.82 0.31 -9.79
C GLU A 109 -17.38 -0.15 -9.57
N GLN A 110 -16.50 0.75 -9.12
CA GLN A 110 -15.08 0.47 -8.96
C GLN A 110 -14.54 1.12 -7.67
N ILE A 111 -13.61 0.43 -7.01
CA ILE A 111 -12.86 0.96 -5.87
C ILE A 111 -11.37 0.98 -6.25
N PRO A 112 -10.78 2.16 -6.52
CA PRO A 112 -9.40 2.28 -6.99
C PRO A 112 -8.42 2.31 -5.80
N MET A 113 -7.82 1.17 -5.49
CA MET A 113 -6.76 1.01 -4.47
C MET A 113 -5.45 0.60 -5.15
N ASP A 114 -5.15 1.21 -6.29
CA ASP A 114 -4.11 0.79 -7.25
C ASP A 114 -2.71 0.66 -6.63
N ASN A 115 -2.40 1.48 -5.62
CA ASN A 115 -1.10 1.47 -4.95
C ASN A 115 -1.07 0.66 -3.65
N LEU A 116 -2.17 0.02 -3.22
CA LEU A 116 -2.20 -0.71 -1.95
C LEU A 116 -1.26 -1.91 -2.01
N GLU A 117 -0.24 -1.93 -1.14
CA GLU A 117 0.78 -2.98 -1.09
C GLU A 117 0.58 -3.92 0.10
N VAL A 118 0.21 -3.38 1.27
CA VAL A 118 0.16 -4.16 2.52
C VAL A 118 -1.04 -3.78 3.40
N ILE A 119 -1.73 -4.79 3.90
CA ILE A 119 -2.69 -4.70 5.02
C ILE A 119 -2.11 -5.47 6.20
N ARG A 120 -1.73 -4.79 7.27
CA ARG A 120 -1.04 -5.45 8.40
C ARG A 120 -1.98 -6.22 9.32
N GLY A 121 -3.20 -5.72 9.54
CA GLY A 121 -4.13 -6.35 10.46
C GLY A 121 -3.68 -6.31 11.93
N ASN A 122 -2.95 -5.26 12.36
CA ASN A 122 -2.60 -5.07 13.79
C ASN A 122 -3.86 -4.94 14.65
N LYS A 123 -4.95 -4.49 14.03
CA LYS A 123 -6.31 -4.62 14.53
C LYS A 123 -7.13 -5.36 13.47
N THR A 124 -7.83 -6.39 13.90
CA THR A 124 -8.76 -7.16 13.07
C THR A 124 -10.20 -6.86 13.45
N LYS A 125 -11.12 -7.11 12.52
CA LYS A 125 -12.56 -7.02 12.76
C LYS A 125 -13.09 -8.41 13.10
N GLU A 126 -13.61 -8.58 14.30
CA GLU A 126 -14.28 -9.80 14.72
C GLU A 126 -15.67 -9.90 14.09
N LEU A 127 -15.90 -10.97 13.32
CA LEU A 127 -17.18 -11.31 12.69
C LEU A 127 -17.30 -12.84 12.67
N MET A 128 -18.48 -13.38 12.95
CA MET A 128 -18.74 -14.83 12.81
C MET A 128 -17.70 -15.74 13.51
N ASN A 129 -17.22 -15.34 14.69
CA ASN A 129 -16.16 -16.01 15.47
C ASN A 129 -14.79 -16.07 14.79
N ASP A 130 -14.55 -15.22 13.79
CA ASP A 130 -13.27 -15.08 13.09
C ASP A 130 -12.81 -13.63 13.08
N HIS A 131 -11.51 -13.44 12.81
CA HIS A 131 -10.85 -12.14 12.79
C HIS A 131 -10.39 -11.78 11.37
N TYR A 132 -10.98 -10.72 10.80
CA TYR A 132 -10.74 -10.32 9.41
C TYR A 132 -9.94 -9.03 9.30
N SER A 133 -9.11 -8.96 8.26
CA SER A 133 -8.30 -7.78 7.91
C SER A 133 -8.69 -7.17 6.57
N LEU A 134 -9.40 -7.90 5.71
CA LEU A 134 -10.07 -7.37 4.54
C LEU A 134 -11.50 -7.90 4.52
N ILE A 135 -12.48 -7.00 4.45
CA ILE A 135 -13.89 -7.34 4.37
C ILE A 135 -14.51 -6.54 3.22
N VAL A 136 -15.15 -7.25 2.30
CA VAL A 136 -15.93 -6.67 1.20
C VAL A 136 -17.33 -7.27 1.28
N ALA A 137 -18.28 -6.45 1.74
CA ALA A 137 -19.61 -6.93 2.07
C ALA A 137 -20.73 -5.98 1.62
N VAL A 138 -21.81 -6.55 1.10
CA VAL A 138 -23.04 -5.83 0.74
C VAL A 138 -22.74 -4.70 -0.25
N THR A 139 -22.34 -5.05 -1.47
CA THR A 139 -21.90 -4.08 -2.47
C THR A 139 -22.93 -3.77 -3.57
N VAL A 140 -24.21 -4.02 -3.28
CA VAL A 140 -25.34 -3.72 -4.18
C VAL A 140 -26.13 -2.49 -3.72
N ASP A 141 -26.63 -1.71 -4.66
CA ASP A 141 -27.54 -0.60 -4.39
C ASP A 141 -28.91 -1.16 -3.93
N ARG A 142 -29.35 -0.72 -2.75
CA ARG A 142 -30.61 -1.18 -2.14
C ARG A 142 -31.87 -0.80 -2.91
N PHE A 143 -31.81 0.24 -3.75
CA PHE A 143 -32.95 0.79 -4.49
C PHE A 143 -32.85 0.54 -5.98
N ASN A 144 -31.65 0.29 -6.49
CA ASN A 144 -31.44 -0.10 -7.87
C ASN A 144 -30.55 -1.34 -7.94
N LEU A 145 -31.19 -2.51 -7.91
CA LEU A 145 -30.48 -3.79 -7.94
C LEU A 145 -29.60 -3.99 -9.17
N SER A 146 -29.68 -3.17 -10.23
CA SER A 146 -28.77 -3.22 -11.38
C SER A 146 -27.41 -2.51 -11.17
N LYS A 147 -27.18 -1.95 -9.97
CA LYS A 147 -25.94 -1.23 -9.62
C LYS A 147 -25.24 -1.87 -8.43
N GLY A 148 -23.93 -2.00 -8.53
CA GLY A 148 -23.07 -2.46 -7.46
C GLY A 148 -21.61 -2.48 -7.87
N LEU A 149 -20.76 -2.93 -6.95
CA LEU A 149 -19.32 -3.07 -7.16
C LEU A 149 -19.03 -4.15 -8.19
N LYS A 150 -18.33 -3.76 -9.25
CA LYS A 150 -17.87 -4.65 -10.33
C LYS A 150 -16.41 -5.01 -10.19
N GLU A 151 -15.56 -4.05 -9.83
CA GLU A 151 -14.11 -4.27 -9.76
C GLU A 151 -13.51 -3.67 -8.49
N LEU A 152 -12.56 -4.39 -7.90
CA LEU A 152 -11.78 -3.96 -6.74
C LEU A 152 -10.32 -3.89 -7.14
N HIS A 153 -9.80 -2.70 -7.42
CA HIS A 153 -8.48 -2.55 -8.01
C HIS A 153 -7.40 -2.62 -6.92
N MET A 154 -6.70 -3.75 -6.82
CA MET A 154 -5.58 -3.95 -5.89
C MET A 154 -4.37 -4.67 -6.55
N PRO A 155 -3.94 -4.28 -7.76
CA PRO A 155 -2.88 -4.99 -8.49
C PRO A 155 -1.58 -5.16 -7.70
N ARG A 156 -1.26 -4.19 -6.84
CA ARG A 156 0.00 -4.16 -6.07
C ARG A 156 -0.09 -4.80 -4.69
N LEU A 157 -1.23 -5.40 -4.31
CA LEU A 157 -1.39 -6.01 -3.00
C LEU A 157 -0.53 -7.27 -2.89
N LYS A 158 0.52 -7.20 -2.07
CA LYS A 158 1.52 -8.25 -1.90
C LYS A 158 1.39 -9.01 -0.57
N GLU A 159 0.82 -8.37 0.46
CA GLU A 159 0.70 -8.99 1.77
C GLU A 159 -0.52 -8.54 2.56
N ILE A 160 -1.25 -9.54 3.10
CA ILE A 160 -2.11 -9.40 4.26
C ILE A 160 -1.44 -10.16 5.40
N THR A 161 -0.86 -9.41 6.35
CA THR A 161 0.04 -9.98 7.35
C THR A 161 -0.70 -10.81 8.39
N ASN A 162 -1.79 -10.27 8.95
CA ASN A 162 -2.61 -10.91 9.97
C ASN A 162 -4.08 -10.87 9.57
N GLY A 163 -4.89 -11.76 10.15
CA GLY A 163 -6.33 -11.84 9.91
C GLY A 163 -6.70 -12.53 8.60
N LYS A 164 -8.00 -12.81 8.48
CA LYS A 164 -8.64 -13.48 7.34
C LYS A 164 -9.20 -12.46 6.33
N VAL A 165 -9.63 -12.94 5.17
CA VAL A 165 -10.33 -12.13 4.15
C VAL A 165 -11.78 -12.61 4.03
N LEU A 166 -12.72 -11.68 3.89
CA LEU A 166 -14.15 -11.99 3.74
C LEU A 166 -14.76 -11.29 2.53
N PHE A 167 -15.37 -12.08 1.66
CA PHE A 167 -16.26 -11.61 0.60
C PHE A 167 -17.66 -12.20 0.81
N THR A 168 -18.70 -11.35 0.84
CA THR A 168 -20.09 -11.79 0.95
C THR A 168 -21.08 -10.75 0.41
N SER A 169 -22.17 -11.18 -0.21
CA SER A 169 -23.23 -10.29 -0.70
C SER A 169 -22.75 -9.22 -1.71
N ASN A 170 -21.92 -9.63 -2.66
CA ASN A 170 -21.35 -8.84 -3.75
C ASN A 170 -21.73 -9.41 -5.13
N PRO A 171 -23.01 -9.34 -5.55
CA PRO A 171 -23.53 -10.04 -6.73
C PRO A 171 -22.91 -9.63 -8.08
N TYR A 172 -22.20 -8.50 -8.14
CA TYR A 172 -21.60 -7.98 -9.38
C TYR A 172 -20.08 -7.96 -9.36
N LEU A 173 -19.47 -8.30 -8.22
CA LEU A 173 -18.02 -8.18 -8.06
C LEU A 173 -17.35 -9.27 -8.87
N GLY A 174 -16.61 -8.92 -9.91
CA GLY A 174 -15.87 -9.87 -10.74
C GLY A 174 -14.43 -10.07 -10.29
N TYR A 175 -13.76 -11.02 -10.93
CA TYR A 175 -12.31 -11.23 -10.95
C TYR A 175 -11.62 -11.63 -9.63
N VAL A 176 -12.19 -11.36 -8.46
CA VAL A 176 -11.59 -11.69 -7.15
C VAL A 176 -11.36 -13.19 -6.92
N ASN A 177 -12.10 -14.03 -7.63
CA ASN A 177 -11.92 -15.47 -7.70
C ASN A 177 -10.65 -15.89 -8.47
N THR A 178 -10.17 -15.07 -9.41
CA THR A 178 -8.97 -15.36 -10.21
C THR A 178 -7.66 -15.08 -9.45
N ILE A 179 -7.73 -14.35 -8.33
CA ILE A 179 -6.55 -13.90 -7.58
C ILE A 179 -5.84 -15.09 -6.92
N ASN A 180 -4.52 -15.16 -7.12
CA ASN A 180 -3.69 -16.09 -6.38
C ASN A 180 -3.48 -15.58 -4.95
N TRP A 181 -4.34 -16.00 -4.04
CA TRP A 181 -4.36 -15.55 -2.65
C TRP A 181 -3.24 -16.14 -1.79
N ALA A 182 -2.71 -17.32 -2.11
CA ALA A 182 -1.70 -17.99 -1.30
C ALA A 182 -0.50 -17.09 -0.93
N PRO A 183 0.17 -16.45 -1.90
CA PRO A 183 1.29 -15.55 -1.61
C PRO A 183 0.90 -14.19 -1.00
N ILE A 184 -0.35 -13.72 -1.15
CA ILE A 184 -0.87 -12.54 -0.42
C ILE A 184 -1.07 -12.89 1.07
N MET A 185 -1.60 -14.08 1.33
CA MET A 185 -1.98 -14.59 2.66
C MET A 185 -0.87 -15.38 3.37
N ARG A 186 0.39 -15.20 2.95
CA ARG A 186 1.56 -15.89 3.55
C ARG A 186 1.40 -17.41 3.58
N GLY A 187 0.99 -18.01 2.48
CA GLY A 187 0.78 -19.45 2.34
C GLY A 187 -0.52 -19.97 2.94
N ARG A 188 -1.46 -19.09 3.34
CA ARG A 188 -2.76 -19.47 3.91
C ARG A 188 -3.95 -19.08 3.02
N PRO A 189 -4.05 -19.58 1.77
CA PRO A 189 -5.17 -19.25 0.89
C PRO A 189 -6.53 -19.66 1.48
N GLN A 190 -6.59 -20.68 2.34
CA GLN A 190 -7.80 -21.12 3.03
C GLN A 190 -8.39 -20.08 3.99
N ASP A 191 -7.62 -19.06 4.39
CA ASP A 191 -8.10 -17.96 5.22
C ASP A 191 -8.83 -16.87 4.42
N VAL A 192 -9.05 -17.10 3.11
CA VAL A 192 -9.92 -16.29 2.27
C VAL A 192 -11.29 -16.93 2.20
N HIS A 193 -12.26 -16.29 2.83
CA HIS A 193 -13.62 -16.78 2.92
C HIS A 193 -14.52 -16.11 1.87
N PHE A 194 -14.96 -16.91 0.90
CA PHE A 194 -16.04 -16.56 0.00
C PHE A 194 -17.35 -17.17 0.54
N LEU A 195 -18.24 -16.32 1.07
CA LEU A 195 -19.54 -16.75 1.58
C LEU A 195 -20.66 -16.43 0.58
N ASP A 196 -21.93 -16.49 1.01
CA ASP A 196 -23.10 -16.31 0.13
C ASP A 196 -22.95 -15.11 -0.82
N ILE A 197 -23.04 -15.40 -2.12
CA ILE A 197 -22.98 -14.41 -3.21
C ILE A 197 -21.72 -13.54 -3.07
N ALA A 198 -20.54 -14.15 -2.94
CA ALA A 198 -19.30 -13.41 -2.68
C ALA A 198 -18.77 -12.61 -3.88
N PHE A 199 -19.07 -13.06 -5.10
CA PHE A 199 -18.65 -12.49 -6.38
C PHE A 199 -19.58 -12.99 -7.49
N ASP A 200 -19.46 -12.41 -8.69
CA ASP A 200 -20.14 -12.82 -9.91
C ASP A 200 -19.34 -13.94 -10.60
N GLU A 201 -19.89 -15.16 -10.61
CA GLU A 201 -19.24 -16.34 -11.20
C GLU A 201 -19.17 -16.29 -12.74
N GLU A 202 -19.98 -15.45 -13.39
CA GLU A 202 -19.97 -15.30 -14.85
C GLU A 202 -18.85 -14.36 -15.33
N VAL A 203 -18.32 -13.51 -14.43
CA VAL A 203 -17.33 -12.47 -14.76
C VAL A 203 -15.92 -12.90 -14.33
N GLY A 204 -14.99 -12.92 -15.29
CA GLY A 204 -13.59 -13.24 -15.01
C GLY A 204 -13.38 -14.72 -14.71
N SER A 205 -13.55 -15.57 -15.73
CA SER A 205 -13.18 -16.98 -15.62
C SER A 205 -11.67 -17.14 -15.42
N GLU A 206 -11.26 -18.03 -14.51
CA GLU A 206 -9.85 -18.39 -14.27
C GLU A 206 -9.08 -18.78 -15.55
N ASN A 207 -9.79 -19.21 -16.59
CA ASN A 207 -9.20 -19.72 -17.83
C ASN A 207 -8.96 -18.67 -18.91
N ASP A 208 -9.41 -17.43 -18.72
CA ASP A 208 -9.10 -16.36 -19.66
C ASP A 208 -7.73 -15.74 -19.32
N THR A 209 -6.70 -16.25 -19.98
CA THR A 209 -5.31 -15.77 -19.84
C THR A 209 -4.94 -14.72 -20.89
N SER A 210 -5.92 -14.23 -21.66
CA SER A 210 -5.67 -13.31 -22.78
C SER A 210 -5.12 -11.95 -22.34
N ILE A 211 -5.48 -11.49 -21.13
CA ILE A 211 -5.04 -10.22 -20.56
C ILE A 211 -3.83 -10.40 -19.65
N CYS A 212 -3.93 -11.31 -18.67
CA CYS A 212 -2.86 -11.58 -17.71
C CYS A 212 -2.31 -12.98 -17.92
N GLY A 213 -0.99 -13.12 -18.07
CA GLY A 213 -0.35 -14.40 -18.41
C GLY A 213 -0.57 -15.53 -17.38
N GLN A 214 -0.92 -15.19 -16.13
CA GLN A 214 -1.28 -16.15 -15.06
C GLN A 214 -2.79 -16.20 -14.78
N GLY A 215 -3.62 -15.47 -15.54
CA GLY A 215 -5.07 -15.36 -15.34
C GLY A 215 -5.50 -14.47 -14.17
N SER A 216 -4.67 -14.33 -13.12
CA SER A 216 -4.97 -13.54 -11.92
C SER A 216 -5.02 -12.02 -12.18
N ARG A 217 -6.21 -11.44 -11.97
CA ARG A 217 -6.46 -10.01 -12.20
C ARG A 217 -7.51 -9.44 -11.26
N TRP A 218 -7.43 -8.14 -11.03
CA TRP A 218 -8.33 -7.37 -10.18
C TRP A 218 -9.42 -6.60 -10.95
N GLY A 219 -9.42 -6.72 -12.29
CA GLY A 219 -10.38 -6.10 -13.21
C GLY A 219 -10.07 -6.46 -14.67
N ASP A 220 -10.78 -5.82 -15.61
CA ASP A 220 -10.69 -6.14 -17.05
C ASP A 220 -9.52 -5.47 -17.80
N ASP A 221 -8.65 -4.76 -17.11
CA ASP A 221 -7.53 -4.00 -17.70
C ASP A 221 -6.19 -4.72 -17.42
N GLU A 222 -5.25 -4.69 -18.37
CA GLU A 222 -3.90 -5.28 -18.22
C GLU A 222 -3.14 -4.67 -17.03
N ARG A 223 -3.40 -3.40 -16.68
CA ARG A 223 -2.81 -2.74 -15.51
C ARG A 223 -3.33 -3.28 -14.18
N LEU A 224 -4.40 -4.08 -14.22
CA LEU A 224 -5.01 -4.70 -13.05
C LEU A 224 -4.58 -6.17 -12.87
N CYS A 225 -3.62 -6.65 -13.65
CA CYS A 225 -2.99 -7.94 -13.38
C CYS A 225 -2.35 -7.94 -11.98
N GLN A 226 -2.38 -9.10 -11.31
CA GLN A 226 -1.75 -9.25 -10.00
C GLN A 226 -0.22 -9.10 -10.11
N GLU A 227 0.37 -8.12 -9.43
CA GLU A 227 1.80 -7.77 -9.50
C GLU A 227 2.62 -8.29 -8.30
N GLY A 228 3.88 -8.64 -8.56
CA GLY A 228 4.90 -8.68 -7.51
C GLY A 228 4.78 -9.84 -6.53
N VAL A 229 4.21 -10.95 -6.99
CA VAL A 229 3.87 -12.08 -6.15
C VAL A 229 4.73 -13.28 -6.53
N ASN A 230 5.93 -13.36 -5.96
CA ASN A 230 6.76 -14.56 -6.13
C ASN A 230 6.06 -15.74 -5.44
N SER A 231 5.53 -16.65 -6.25
CA SER A 231 4.94 -17.93 -5.82
C SER A 231 6.01 -18.93 -5.39
N ASN A 232 7.07 -18.49 -4.72
CA ASN A 232 8.05 -19.41 -4.17
C ASN A 232 7.33 -20.24 -3.10
N MET A 233 7.16 -21.53 -3.39
CA MET A 233 6.67 -22.48 -2.39
C MET A 233 7.73 -22.55 -1.30
N CYS A 234 7.53 -21.76 -0.26
CA CYS A 234 8.37 -21.83 0.92
C CYS A 234 8.21 -23.20 1.56
N HIS A 235 9.28 -23.67 2.20
CA HIS A 235 9.22 -24.86 3.02
C HIS A 235 8.14 -24.70 4.11
N GLU A 236 7.47 -25.80 4.48
CA GLU A 236 6.33 -25.80 5.44
C GLU A 236 6.67 -25.18 6.80
N PHE A 237 7.95 -25.20 7.19
CA PHE A 237 8.44 -24.62 8.44
C PHE A 237 8.61 -23.09 8.40
N CYS A 238 8.56 -22.48 7.22
CA CYS A 238 8.63 -21.03 7.10
C CYS A 238 7.26 -20.40 7.40
N ASN A 239 7.28 -19.19 7.95
CA ASN A 239 6.09 -18.39 8.21
C ASN A 239 5.54 -17.71 6.93
N GLY A 240 5.46 -18.49 5.85
CA GLY A 240 4.97 -18.08 4.53
C GLY A 240 5.89 -17.19 3.70
N ARG A 241 7.11 -16.87 4.19
CA ARG A 241 8.10 -16.03 3.50
C ARG A 241 9.47 -16.70 3.51
N CYS A 242 10.13 -16.70 2.36
CA CYS A 242 11.40 -17.37 2.13
C CYS A 242 12.16 -16.68 0.99
N TYR A 243 13.47 -16.91 0.95
CA TYR A 243 14.36 -16.49 -0.15
C TYR A 243 14.88 -17.68 -0.96
N GLY A 244 14.43 -18.90 -0.63
CA GLY A 244 14.73 -20.17 -1.29
C GLY A 244 13.75 -21.27 -0.88
N GLU A 245 13.86 -22.46 -1.48
CA GLU A 245 12.96 -23.60 -1.25
C GLU A 245 13.39 -24.49 -0.06
N GLY A 246 14.62 -24.32 0.43
CA GLY A 246 15.17 -25.14 1.51
C GLY A 246 14.52 -24.83 2.87
N ALA A 247 14.57 -25.82 3.78
CA ALA A 247 14.08 -25.66 5.15
C ALA A 247 14.79 -24.57 5.96
N GLY A 248 16.00 -24.15 5.54
CA GLY A 248 16.77 -23.06 6.15
C GLY A 248 16.59 -21.71 5.47
N ASP A 249 15.85 -21.64 4.37
CA ASP A 249 15.76 -20.45 3.52
C ASP A 249 14.58 -19.53 3.91
N CYS A 250 14.14 -19.62 5.17
CA CYS A 250 13.05 -18.81 5.70
C CYS A 250 13.51 -17.38 5.98
N CYS A 251 12.62 -16.42 5.71
CA CYS A 251 12.83 -15.05 6.13
C CYS A 251 12.68 -14.90 7.65
N HIS A 252 13.25 -13.83 8.20
CA HIS A 252 12.99 -13.45 9.58
C HIS A 252 11.49 -13.14 9.79
N ASP A 253 10.96 -13.43 10.98
CA ASP A 253 9.53 -13.25 11.29
C ASP A 253 9.03 -11.79 11.22
N THR A 254 9.97 -10.83 11.29
CA THR A 254 9.68 -9.39 11.14
C THR A 254 9.73 -8.92 9.68
N CYS A 255 9.97 -9.81 8.72
CA CYS A 255 9.87 -9.49 7.30
C CYS A 255 8.42 -9.62 6.80
N ALA A 256 8.06 -8.72 5.88
CA ALA A 256 6.88 -8.79 5.03
C ALA A 256 7.33 -8.84 3.56
N VAL A 257 6.46 -9.38 2.71
CA VAL A 257 6.62 -9.59 1.25
C VAL A 257 7.72 -10.59 0.88
N GLY A 258 8.90 -10.49 1.47
CA GLY A 258 10.03 -11.39 1.25
C GLY A 258 11.32 -10.85 1.84
N CYS A 259 12.43 -11.51 1.53
CA CYS A 259 13.76 -11.15 2.00
C CYS A 259 14.82 -11.66 1.02
N VAL A 260 16.07 -11.20 1.19
CA VAL A 260 17.25 -11.74 0.50
C VAL A 260 18.06 -12.70 1.38
N GLY A 261 17.69 -12.83 2.65
CA GLY A 261 18.42 -13.61 3.65
C GLY A 261 17.64 -13.77 4.96
N PRO A 262 18.18 -14.52 5.94
CA PRO A 262 17.45 -14.92 7.14
C PRO A 262 17.42 -13.84 8.23
N GLN A 263 18.17 -12.73 8.09
CA GLN A 263 18.24 -11.71 9.14
C GLN A 263 17.13 -10.66 8.99
N ASN A 264 16.84 -9.97 10.09
CA ASN A 264 15.87 -8.88 10.12
C ASN A 264 16.34 -7.58 9.41
N THR A 265 17.56 -7.56 8.88
CA THR A 265 18.11 -6.53 7.98
C THR A 265 17.91 -6.87 6.51
N ASP A 266 17.56 -8.12 6.21
CA ASP A 266 17.53 -8.65 4.85
C ASP A 266 16.10 -8.61 4.25
N CYS A 267 15.14 -8.02 4.98
CA CYS A 267 13.76 -7.91 4.56
C CYS A 267 13.59 -6.90 3.43
N PHE A 268 12.71 -7.19 2.46
CA PHE A 268 12.31 -6.19 1.48
C PHE A 268 11.45 -5.09 2.11
N ILE A 269 10.53 -5.47 3.01
CA ILE A 269 9.66 -4.56 3.76
C ILE A 269 9.56 -5.07 5.20
N CYS A 270 9.58 -4.16 6.17
CA CYS A 270 9.35 -4.53 7.56
C CYS A 270 7.86 -4.77 7.84
N LYS A 271 7.58 -5.92 8.46
CA LYS A 271 6.25 -6.31 8.92
C LYS A 271 5.64 -5.27 9.86
N ASP A 272 6.42 -4.79 10.83
CA ASP A 272 5.94 -3.90 11.90
C ASP A 272 6.66 -2.55 11.89
N TYR A 273 7.93 -2.46 12.29
CA TYR A 273 8.64 -1.18 12.29
C TYR A 273 10.09 -1.31 11.85
N VAL A 274 10.63 -0.22 11.32
CA VAL A 274 12.05 -0.02 11.03
C VAL A 274 12.66 0.73 12.20
N TYR A 275 13.77 0.22 12.74
CA TYR A 275 14.60 0.90 13.72
C TYR A 275 16.07 0.63 13.44
N GLU A 276 16.84 1.67 13.15
CA GLU A 276 18.28 1.56 12.82
C GLU A 276 18.55 0.50 11.73
N ASP A 277 17.82 0.60 10.62
CA ASP A 277 17.88 -0.30 9.45
C ASP A 277 17.54 -1.77 9.73
N LYS A 278 16.87 -2.04 10.86
CA LYS A 278 16.40 -3.37 11.24
C LYS A 278 14.88 -3.41 11.34
N CYS A 279 14.29 -4.52 10.90
CA CYS A 279 12.89 -4.79 11.14
C CYS A 279 12.66 -5.30 12.57
N VAL A 280 11.88 -4.56 13.35
CA VAL A 280 11.55 -4.84 14.75
C VAL A 280 10.04 -4.95 14.93
N GLY A 281 9.60 -5.86 15.79
CA GLY A 281 8.16 -6.05 16.10
C GLY A 281 7.58 -4.93 16.96
N PHE A 282 8.41 -4.24 17.73
CA PHE A 282 8.02 -3.14 18.60
C PHE A 282 9.13 -2.10 18.66
N CYS A 283 8.76 -0.83 18.78
CA CYS A 283 9.72 0.24 18.93
C CYS A 283 10.36 0.22 20.33
N PRO A 284 11.70 0.38 20.45
CA PRO A 284 12.38 0.39 21.75
C PRO A 284 11.93 1.53 22.69
N TYR A 285 12.28 1.43 23.98
CA TYR A 285 12.01 2.50 24.95
C TYR A 285 12.65 3.84 24.49
N MET A 286 12.00 4.96 24.82
CA MET A 286 12.37 6.31 24.36
C MET A 286 12.28 6.54 22.83
N THR A 287 11.36 5.84 22.16
CA THR A 287 10.97 6.13 20.78
C THR A 287 9.45 6.31 20.64
N TYR A 288 9.02 6.89 19.52
CA TYR A 288 7.63 6.96 19.09
C TYR A 288 7.50 6.44 17.65
N THR A 289 6.30 5.99 17.28
CA THR A 289 6.00 5.49 15.93
C THR A 289 5.59 6.64 15.01
N SER A 290 6.14 6.70 13.82
CA SER A 290 5.64 7.53 12.71
C SER A 290 5.66 6.67 11.46
N MET A 291 4.48 6.44 10.87
CA MET A 291 4.29 5.44 9.81
C MET A 291 4.86 4.06 10.22
N GLN A 292 5.86 3.56 9.48
CA GLN A 292 6.57 2.31 9.79
C GLN A 292 7.91 2.54 10.49
N GLN A 293 8.22 3.75 10.96
CA GLN A 293 9.51 4.10 11.56
C GLN A 293 9.41 4.27 13.07
N CYS A 294 10.44 3.80 13.79
CA CYS A 294 10.66 4.09 15.20
C CYS A 294 11.58 5.31 15.34
N VAL A 295 11.04 6.44 15.79
CA VAL A 295 11.77 7.71 15.90
C VAL A 295 12.16 8.00 17.35
N LYS A 296 13.42 8.36 17.61
CA LYS A 296 13.91 8.67 18.96
C LYS A 296 13.39 10.03 19.43
N TYR A 297 12.95 10.16 20.69
CA TYR A 297 12.48 11.44 21.26
C TYR A 297 13.52 12.59 21.21
N GLY A 298 14.81 12.29 21.00
CA GLY A 298 15.89 13.28 20.87
C GLY A 298 16.10 13.88 19.48
N GLN A 299 15.58 13.27 18.40
CA GLN A 299 15.78 13.73 17.01
C GLN A 299 14.86 14.90 16.62
N ILE A 300 13.87 15.22 17.44
CA ILE A 300 12.91 16.32 17.20
C ILE A 300 13.62 17.68 17.05
N ARG A 301 14.78 17.88 17.71
CA ARG A 301 15.51 19.15 17.68
C ARG A 301 16.26 19.43 16.38
N HIS A 302 16.46 18.45 15.50
CA HIS A 302 17.12 18.69 14.21
C HIS A 302 16.14 19.10 13.10
N PHE A 303 14.87 18.71 13.20
CA PHE A 303 13.84 19.21 12.28
C PHE A 303 13.51 20.69 12.54
N GLU A 304 13.37 21.10 13.80
CA GLU A 304 13.18 22.52 14.13
C GLU A 304 14.41 23.38 13.81
N ALA A 305 15.62 22.80 13.89
CA ALA A 305 16.85 23.48 13.48
C ALA A 305 16.99 23.58 11.95
N ALA A 306 16.47 22.63 11.17
CA ALA A 306 16.41 22.74 9.71
C ALA A 306 15.37 23.79 9.26
N VAL A 307 14.22 23.87 9.92
CA VAL A 307 13.20 24.90 9.67
C VAL A 307 13.68 26.30 10.11
N LYS A 308 14.40 26.41 11.23
CA LYS A 308 15.02 27.69 11.67
C LYS A 308 16.32 28.03 10.91
N GLY A 309 17.05 27.04 10.43
CA GLY A 309 18.29 27.21 9.66
C GLY A 309 18.03 27.69 8.23
N ASN A 310 16.90 27.29 7.64
CA ASN A 310 16.43 27.83 6.37
C ASN A 310 15.84 29.25 6.50
N GLY A 311 15.58 29.77 7.70
CA GLY A 311 15.24 31.18 7.91
C GLY A 311 16.45 32.12 7.81
N ALA A 312 17.67 31.61 8.02
CA ALA A 312 18.89 32.41 8.01
C ALA A 312 19.56 32.50 6.61
N GLN A 313 19.27 31.57 5.70
CA GLN A 313 19.78 31.61 4.32
C GLN A 313 18.97 32.49 3.36
N TRP A 314 17.82 33.03 3.78
CA TRP A 314 17.05 34.01 3.01
C TRP A 314 17.34 35.46 3.39
N ALA A 315 18.12 35.69 4.46
CA ALA A 315 18.44 37.04 4.94
C ALA A 315 19.73 37.65 4.34
N SER A 316 20.51 36.89 3.57
CA SER A 316 21.76 37.38 2.96
C SER A 316 21.63 37.83 1.49
N CYS A 317 20.42 37.88 0.92
CA CYS A 317 20.18 38.31 -0.46
C CYS A 317 19.45 39.67 -0.59
N LEU A 318 19.34 40.47 0.48
CA LEU A 318 18.67 41.79 0.46
C LEU A 318 19.52 42.93 1.05
N ALA A 319 20.84 42.87 0.92
CA ALA A 319 21.70 43.98 1.33
C ALA A 319 22.92 44.11 0.42
N THR A 320 22.71 44.40 -0.86
CA THR A 320 23.68 45.06 -1.76
C THR A 320 22.94 45.61 -2.97
N ASP A 321 22.22 46.71 -2.75
CA ASP A 321 21.88 47.70 -3.77
C ASP A 321 21.30 48.93 -3.07
N THR A 322 22.20 49.76 -2.52
CA THR A 322 22.16 51.23 -2.55
C THR A 322 23.57 51.77 -2.35
#